data_AF-A0A1S1Y4I8-F1
#
_entry.id   AF-A0A1S1Y4I8-F1
#
_cell.length_a   1.000
_cell.length_b   1.000
_cell.length_c   1.000
_cell.angle_alpha   90.00
_cell.angle_beta   90.00
_cell.angle_gamma   90.00
#
_symmetry.space_group_name_H-M   'P 1'
#
loop_
_entity.id
_entity.type
_entity.pdbx_description
1 polymer ?
#
loop_
_entity_poly.entity_id
_entity_poly.type
_entity_poly.pdbx_seq_one_letter_code
_entity_poly.pdbx_strand_id
1 'polypeptide(L)'
;MKNLNVALVRLVQFVVFVLFTFIVLVYFGTMILLPLDIVVLITKLLGVLGIGSLFGAVVAVPLVAYLGKIVYSTPGLIKLVVDNGIELANAGKQRVEAFNDIAAAVK
;
A
#
# COMPACT_ATOMS: atom_id res chain seq x y z
N MET A 1 -3.01 29.08 27.68
CA MET A 1 -1.77 28.45 27.18
C MET A 1 -1.87 26.91 27.14
N LYS A 2 -2.31 26.22 28.21
CA LYS A 2 -2.51 24.75 28.21
C LYS A 2 -3.43 24.23 27.09
N ASN A 3 -4.57 24.89 26.84
CA ASN A 3 -5.51 24.50 25.79
C ASN A 3 -4.92 24.61 24.37
N LEU A 4 -3.99 25.55 24.14
CA LEU A 4 -3.34 25.73 22.83
C LEU A 4 -2.35 24.59 22.57
N ASN A 5 -1.60 24.17 23.58
CA ASN A 5 -0.66 23.06 23.46
C ASN A 5 -1.39 21.72 23.21
N VAL A 6 -2.52 21.49 23.91
CA VAL A 6 -3.36 20.30 23.66
C VAL A 6 -3.95 20.31 22.24
N ALA A 7 -4.39 21.47 21.74
CA ALA A 7 -4.88 21.60 20.37
C ALA A 7 -3.79 21.32 19.33
N LEU A 8 -2.58 21.82 19.53
CA LEU A 8 -1.42 21.55 18.69
C LEU A 8 -1.06 20.05 18.65
N VAL A 9 -1.02 19.39 19.80
CA VAL A 9 -0.72 17.94 19.87
C VAL A 9 -1.79 17.14 19.13
N ARG A 10 -3.08 17.47 19.30
CA ARG A 10 -4.17 16.79 18.59
C ARG A 10 -4.15 17.04 17.08
N LEU A 11 -3.75 18.23 16.64
CA LEU A 11 -3.62 18.54 15.22
C LEU A 11 -2.50 17.71 14.59
N VAL A 12 -1.34 17.59 15.24
CA VAL A 12 -0.24 16.74 14.78
C VAL A 12 -0.64 15.26 14.81
N GLN A 13 -1.32 14.80 15.85
CA GLN A 13 -1.86 13.44 15.95
C GLN A 13 -2.78 13.12 14.76
N PHE A 14 -3.66 14.05 14.38
CA PHE A 14 -4.52 13.90 13.21
C PHE A 14 -3.72 13.80 11.91
N VAL A 15 -2.71 14.64 11.71
CA VAL A 15 -1.84 14.58 10.54
C VAL A 15 -1.13 13.23 10.45
N VAL A 16 -0.56 12.73 11.55
CA VAL A 16 0.10 11.42 11.60
C VAL A 16 -0.87 10.29 11.30
N PHE A 17 -2.10 10.35 11.84
CA PHE A 17 -3.15 9.37 11.55
C PHE A 17 -3.50 9.32 10.05
N VAL A 18 -3.70 10.48 9.42
CA VAL A 18 -4.00 10.58 7.99
C VAL A 18 -2.83 10.04 7.16
N LEU A 19 -1.60 10.35 7.54
CA LEU A 19 -0.39 9.91 6.84
C LEU A 19 -0.25 8.37 6.91
N PHE A 20 -0.46 7.76 8.07
CA PHE A 20 -0.46 6.30 8.20
C PHE A 20 -1.58 5.65 7.39
N THR A 21 -2.78 6.23 7.41
CA THR A 21 -3.91 5.75 6.61
C THR A 21 -3.56 5.78 5.12
N PHE A 22 -2.95 6.87 4.65
CA PHE A 22 -2.47 6.99 3.28
C PHE A 22 -1.42 5.93 2.93
N ILE A 23 -0.42 5.71 3.79
CA ILE A 23 0.61 4.69 3.58
C ILE A 23 -0.01 3.29 3.45
N VAL A 24 -0.96 2.94 4.32
CA VAL A 24 -1.66 1.65 4.27
C VAL A 24 -2.45 1.50 2.96
N LEU A 25 -3.15 2.55 2.53
CA LEU A 25 -3.85 2.55 1.24
C LEU A 25 -2.90 2.41 0.07
N VAL A 26 -1.75 3.08 0.09
CA VAL A 26 -0.72 2.94 -0.95
C VAL A 26 -0.13 1.53 -0.95
N TYR A 27 0.10 0.93 0.22
CA TYR A 27 0.59 -0.45 0.32
C TYR A 27 -0.36 -1.42 -0.40
N PHE A 28 -1.65 -1.41 -0.04
CA PHE A 28 -2.63 -2.28 -0.70
C PHE A 28 -2.91 -1.87 -2.16
N GLY A 29 -2.91 -0.57 -2.47
CA GLY A 29 -3.11 -0.08 -3.83
C GLY A 29 -1.99 -0.52 -4.77
N THR A 30 -0.73 -0.42 -4.33
CA THR A 30 0.42 -0.90 -5.11
C THR A 30 0.37 -2.40 -5.34
N MET A 31 -0.10 -3.20 -4.37
CA MET A 31 -0.27 -4.65 -4.59
C MET A 31 -1.18 -5.00 -5.77
N ILE A 32 -2.18 -4.17 -6.05
CA ILE A 32 -3.13 -4.36 -7.15
C ILE A 32 -2.60 -3.72 -8.43
N LEU A 33 -2.00 -2.54 -8.33
CA LEU A 33 -1.50 -1.77 -9.47
C LEU A 33 -0.23 -2.39 -10.08
N LEU A 34 0.64 -3.01 -9.29
CA LEU A 34 1.92 -3.54 -9.76
C LEU A 34 1.73 -4.68 -10.78
N PRO A 35 0.88 -5.70 -10.56
CA PRO A 35 0.57 -6.69 -11.59
C PRO A 35 -0.01 -6.05 -12.87
N LEU A 36 -0.90 -5.07 -12.72
CA LEU A 36 -1.49 -4.36 -13.86
C LEU A 36 -0.44 -3.58 -14.65
N ASP A 37 0.51 -2.93 -13.97
CA ASP A 37 1.61 -2.21 -14.59
C ASP A 37 2.55 -3.16 -15.35
N ILE A 38 2.78 -4.37 -14.83
CA ILE A 38 3.55 -5.41 -15.56
C ILE A 38 2.85 -5.76 -16.89
N VAL A 39 1.52 -5.88 -16.92
CA VAL A 39 0.78 -6.10 -18.18
C VAL A 39 1.05 -4.96 -19.16
N VAL A 40 1.00 -3.71 -18.69
CA VAL A 40 1.26 -2.52 -19.52
C VAL A 40 2.71 -2.51 -20.03
N LEU A 41 3.69 -2.89 -19.20
CA LEU A 41 5.09 -2.98 -19.61
C LEU A 41 5.32 -4.06 -20.67
N ILE A 42 4.72 -5.24 -20.51
CA ILE A 42 4.82 -6.32 -21.49
C ILE A 42 4.16 -5.91 -22.81
N THR A 43 2.96 -5.32 -22.77
CA THR A 43 2.26 -4.85 -23.98
C THR A 43 3.06 -3.77 -24.72
N LYS A 44 3.69 -2.83 -24.01
CA LYS A 44 4.59 -1.83 -24.60
C LYS A 44 5.81 -2.49 -25.24
N LEU A 45 6.42 -3.48 -24.58
CA LEU A 45 7.57 -4.22 -25.11
C LEU A 45 7.21 -4.96 -26.41
N LEU A 46 6.05 -5.64 -26.44
CA LEU A 46 5.54 -6.29 -27.65
C LEU A 46 5.20 -5.27 -28.76
N GLY A 47 4.73 -4.08 -28.37
CA GLY A 47 4.54 -2.94 -29.27
C GLY A 47 5.80 -2.51 -30.00
N VAL A 48 6.96 -2.54 -29.34
CA VAL A 48 8.27 -2.26 -29.98
C VAL A 48 8.59 -3.27 -31.08
N LEU A 49 8.12 -4.51 -30.93
CA LEU A 49 8.29 -5.60 -31.91
C LEU A 49 7.24 -5.56 -33.04
N GLY A 50 6.40 -4.52 -33.09
CA GLY A 50 5.35 -4.37 -34.11
C GLY A 50 4.05 -5.11 -33.79
N ILE A 51 3.92 -5.71 -32.60
CA ILE A 51 2.69 -6.38 -32.16
C ILE A 51 1.75 -5.32 -31.57
N GLY A 52 0.59 -5.11 -32.20
CA GLY A 52 -0.40 -4.14 -31.73
C GLY A 52 -0.85 -4.40 -30.28
N SER A 53 -1.21 -3.33 -29.56
CA SER A 53 -1.56 -3.38 -28.13
C SER A 53 -2.65 -4.40 -27.78
N LEU A 54 -3.63 -4.60 -28.68
CA LEU A 54 -4.70 -5.58 -28.54
C LEU A 54 -4.18 -7.02 -28.50
N PHE A 55 -3.30 -7.39 -29.43
CA PHE A 55 -2.66 -8.71 -29.46
C PHE A 55 -1.61 -8.87 -28.36
N GLY A 56 -0.90 -7.78 -28.02
CA GLY A 56 0.00 -7.75 -26.88
C GLY A 56 -0.73 -8.05 -25.57
N ALA A 57 -1.94 -7.54 -25.39
CA ALA A 57 -2.73 -7.75 -24.16
C ALA A 57 -3.20 -9.21 -24.03
N VAL A 58 -3.57 -9.85 -25.15
CA VAL A 58 -3.93 -11.28 -25.20
C VAL A 58 -2.79 -12.18 -24.73
N VAL A 59 -1.53 -11.77 -24.94
CA VAL A 59 -0.34 -12.51 -24.47
C VAL A 59 0.06 -12.09 -23.05
N ALA A 60 0.07 -10.79 -22.77
CA ALA A 60 0.54 -10.24 -21.51
C ALA A 60 -0.34 -10.63 -20.32
N VAL A 61 -1.67 -10.63 -20.48
CA VAL A 61 -2.60 -10.93 -19.38
C VAL A 61 -2.42 -12.37 -18.87
N PRO A 62 -2.42 -13.43 -19.72
CA PRO A 62 -2.12 -14.79 -19.27
C PRO A 62 -0.74 -14.94 -18.64
N LEU A 63 0.27 -14.23 -19.16
CA LEU A 63 1.64 -14.29 -18.63
C LEU A 63 1.68 -13.77 -17.19
N VAL A 64 1.05 -12.61 -16.94
CA VAL A 64 0.97 -12.03 -15.59
C VAL A 64 0.06 -12.84 -14.68
N ALA A 65 -1.04 -13.39 -15.20
CA ALA A 65 -1.91 -14.29 -14.44
C ALA A 65 -1.14 -15.56 -13.99
N TYR A 66 -0.24 -16.09 -14.81
CA TYR A 66 0.61 -17.21 -14.45
C TYR A 66 1.61 -16.83 -13.34
N LEU A 67 2.23 -15.65 -13.41
CA LEU A 67 3.06 -15.12 -12.32
C LEU A 67 2.26 -14.97 -11.02
N GLY A 68 1.04 -14.44 -11.12
CA GLY A 68 0.10 -14.35 -10.00
C GLY A 68 -0.24 -15.72 -9.40
N LYS A 69 -0.41 -16.75 -10.24
CA LYS A 69 -0.61 -18.13 -9.79
C LYS A 69 0.61 -18.66 -9.03
N ILE A 70 1.83 -18.37 -9.46
CA ILE A 70 3.05 -18.77 -8.74
C ILE A 70 3.09 -18.11 -7.36
N VAL A 71 2.85 -16.80 -7.30
CA VAL A 71 2.78 -16.03 -6.06
C VAL A 71 1.72 -16.61 -5.11
N TYR A 72 0.54 -16.96 -5.65
CA TYR A 72 -0.54 -17.56 -4.87
C TYR A 72 -0.23 -18.98 -4.39
N SER A 73 0.48 -19.75 -5.20
CA SER A 73 0.86 -21.14 -4.88
C SER A 73 2.07 -21.20 -3.96
N THR A 74 2.76 -20.08 -3.72
CA THR A 74 3.92 -20.02 -2.83
C THR A 74 3.44 -19.95 -1.38
N PRO A 75 3.64 -21.00 -0.57
CA PRO A 75 3.13 -21.04 0.79
C PRO A 75 3.74 -19.93 1.64
N GLY A 76 2.89 -19.24 2.40
CA GLY A 76 3.32 -18.18 3.32
C GLY A 76 3.52 -16.80 2.68
N LEU A 77 3.61 -16.69 1.34
CA LEU A 77 3.90 -15.42 0.68
C LEU A 77 2.72 -14.43 0.78
N ILE A 78 1.50 -14.88 0.46
CA ILE A 78 0.29 -14.05 0.62
C ILE A 78 0.07 -13.69 2.09
N LYS A 79 0.30 -14.65 2.98
CA LYS A 79 0.14 -14.43 4.41
C LYS A 79 1.10 -13.34 4.90
N LEU A 80 2.38 -13.44 4.58
CA LEU A 80 3.40 -12.46 4.94
C LEU A 80 3.06 -11.06 4.41
N VAL A 81 2.58 -11.00 3.18
CA VAL A 81 2.13 -9.75 2.55
C VAL A 81 0.96 -9.10 3.31
N VAL A 82 -0.04 -9.88 3.69
CA VAL A 82 -1.21 -9.39 4.44
C VAL A 82 -0.80 -9.00 5.85
N ASP A 83 0.02 -9.82 6.51
CA ASP A 83 0.55 -9.59 7.85
C ASP A 83 1.34 -8.26 7.89
N ASN A 84 2.20 -8.00 6.90
CA ASN A 84 2.90 -6.71 6.76
C ASN A 84 1.92 -5.53 6.65
N GLY A 85 0.83 -5.67 5.90
CA GLY A 85 -0.19 -4.63 5.79
C GLY A 85 -0.92 -4.36 7.10
N ILE A 86 -1.21 -5.43 7.86
CA ILE A 86 -1.80 -5.35 9.20
C ILE A 86 -0.82 -4.72 10.19
N GLU A 87 0.46 -5.09 10.15
CA GLU A 87 1.51 -4.50 10.98
C GLU A 87 1.67 -3.00 10.72
N LEU A 88 1.60 -2.56 9.47
CA LEU A 88 1.60 -1.13 9.12
C LEU A 88 0.41 -0.39 9.73
N ALA A 89 -0.79 -0.98 9.69
CA ALA A 89 -1.98 -0.40 10.31
C ALA A 89 -1.84 -0.34 11.85
N ASN A 90 -1.32 -1.41 12.46
CA ASN A 90 -1.07 -1.48 13.90
C ASN A 90 0.01 -0.48 14.35
N ALA A 91 1.06 -0.29 13.55
CA ALA A 91 2.08 0.73 13.80
C ALA A 91 1.45 2.14 13.80
N GLY A 92 0.55 2.43 12.86
CA GLY A 92 -0.19 3.70 12.85
C GLY A 92 -1.02 3.89 14.12
N LYS A 93 -1.74 2.86 14.57
CA LYS A 93 -2.51 2.89 15.81
C LYS A 93 -1.63 3.16 17.03
N GLN A 94 -0.50 2.45 17.17
CA GLN A 94 0.44 2.65 18.29
C GLN A 94 1.01 4.07 18.32
N ARG A 95 1.30 4.66 17.15
CA ARG A 95 1.79 6.05 17.07
C ARG A 95 0.72 7.03 17.53
N VAL A 96 -0.53 6.84 17.12
CA VAL A 96 -1.66 7.67 17.56
C VAL A 96 -1.92 7.54 19.06
N GLU A 97 -1.77 6.34 19.64
CA GLU A 97 -1.87 6.12 21.09
C GLU A 97 -0.76 6.85 21.86
N ALA A 98 0.49 6.82 21.38
CA ALA A 98 1.59 7.58 21.99
C ALA A 98 1.33 9.09 22.00
N PHE A 99 0.63 9.63 21.00
CA PHE A 99 0.21 11.04 21.00
C PHE A 99 -0.86 11.33 22.06
N ASN A 100 -1.72 10.36 22.42
CA ASN A 100 -2.68 10.55 23.50
C ASN A 100 -1.98 10.71 24.85
N ASP A 101 -0.92 9.95 25.11
CA ASP A 101 -0.14 10.05 26.34
C ASP A 101 0.55 11.42 26.46
N ILE A 102 1.09 11.92 25.35
CA ILE A 102 1.67 13.28 25.27
C ILE A 102 0.58 14.33 25.49
N ALA A 103 -0.60 14.18 24.89
CA ALA A 103 -1.70 15.10 25.07
C ALA A 103 -2.20 15.12 26.53
N ALA A 104 -2.17 13.98 27.23
CA ALA A 104 -2.51 13.87 28.64
C ALA A 104 -1.46 14.55 29.54
N ALA A 105 -0.17 14.41 29.23
CA ALA A 105 0.92 15.04 29.98
C ALA A 105 0.95 16.57 29.84
N VAL A 106 0.43 17.11 28.73
CA VAL A 106 0.42 18.55 28.42
C VAL A 106 -0.87 19.27 28.88
N LYS A 107 -1.86 18.50 29.36
CA LYS A 107 -3.14 18.99 29.89
C LYS A 107 -2.98 19.70 31.24
#